data_AF-A0A3B8X768-F1
#
_entry.id   AF-A0A3B8X768-F1
#
_cell.length_a   1.000
_cell.length_b   1.000
_cell.length_c   1.000
_cell.angle_alpha   90.00
_cell.angle_beta   90.00
_cell.angle_gamma   90.00
#
_symmetry.space_group_name_H-M   'P 1'
#
loop_
_entity.id
_entity.type
_entity.pdbx_description
1 polymer ?
#
loop_
_entity_poly.entity_id
_entity_poly.type
_entity_poly.pdbx_seq_one_letter_code
_entity_poly.pdbx_strand_id
1 'polypeptide(L)'
;MLVSGKGATLTDVEGREYIDGMASLWNVNVGYGRTELADAAADQMKRLAFSSAYGGFSTAPGIELAAKLAELAPGDLEVTFFASGGAEANDTA
;
A
#
# COMPACT_ATOMS: atom_id res chain seq x y z
N MET A 1 11.05 -3.96 21.37
CA MET A 1 10.74 -2.97 20.30
C MET A 1 11.39 -3.45 19.02
N LEU A 2 10.67 -3.46 17.90
CA LEU A 2 11.21 -3.85 16.59
C LEU A 2 11.91 -2.65 15.93
N VAL A 3 13.04 -2.87 15.26
CA VAL A 3 13.89 -1.79 14.69
C VAL A 3 14.15 -1.92 13.20
N SER A 4 14.05 -3.13 12.64
CA SER A 4 14.20 -3.36 11.21
C SER A 4 13.46 -4.62 10.78
N GLY A 5 13.31 -4.77 9.46
CA GLY A 5 12.81 -5.99 8.87
C GLY A 5 13.31 -6.17 7.44
N LYS A 6 13.47 -7.42 7.03
CA LYS A 6 13.88 -7.81 5.67
C LYS A 6 13.19 -9.11 5.27
N GLY A 7 12.49 -9.13 4.14
CA GLY A 7 11.73 -10.30 3.73
C GLY A 7 10.65 -10.64 4.77
N ALA A 8 10.67 -11.86 5.30
CA ALA A 8 9.76 -12.29 6.37
C ALA A 8 10.39 -12.20 7.78
N THR A 9 11.54 -11.53 7.93
CA THR A 9 12.27 -11.47 9.20
C THR A 9 12.17 -10.07 9.81
N LEU A 10 11.92 -10.01 11.12
CA LEU A 10 11.93 -8.81 11.94
C LEU A 10 13.10 -8.88 12.94
N THR A 11 13.70 -7.74 13.25
CA THR A 11 14.78 -7.63 14.24
C THR A 11 14.37 -6.67 15.36
N ASP A 12 14.59 -7.05 16.62
CA ASP A 12 14.35 -6.19 17.77
C ASP A 12 15.57 -5.35 18.17
N VAL A 13 15.37 -4.42 19.12
CA VAL A 13 16.41 -3.55 19.69
C VAL A 13 17.58 -4.30 20.33
N GLU A 14 17.39 -5.55 20.73
CA GLU A 14 18.44 -6.40 21.31
C GLU A 14 19.17 -7.21 20.23
N GLY A 15 18.78 -7.06 18.95
CA GLY A 15 19.35 -7.78 17.82
C GLY A 15 18.77 -9.18 17.61
N ARG A 16 17.68 -9.56 18.30
CA ARG A 16 17.05 -10.87 18.08
C ARG A 16 16.19 -10.84 16.82
N GLU A 17 16.26 -11.93 16.05
CA GLU A 17 15.50 -12.09 14.81
C GLU A 17 14.29 -13.01 15.00
N TYR A 18 13.20 -12.65 14.33
CA TYR A 18 11.93 -13.36 14.37
C TYR A 18 11.42 -13.58 12.95
N ILE A 19 10.94 -14.78 12.66
CA ILE A 19 10.14 -15.01 11.45
C ILE A 19 8.74 -14.48 11.74
N ASP A 20 8.30 -13.52 10.93
CA ASP A 20 6.93 -13.05 10.92
C ASP A 20 6.06 -13.99 10.08
N GLY A 21 5.39 -14.92 10.74
CA GLY A 21 4.48 -15.87 10.10
C GLY A 21 3.13 -15.28 9.71
N MET A 22 2.86 -14.00 10.03
CA MET A 22 1.53 -13.39 9.91
C MET A 22 1.51 -12.19 8.95
N ALA A 23 2.67 -11.81 8.41
CA ALA A 23 2.83 -10.56 7.67
C ALA A 23 2.27 -9.36 8.47
N SER A 24 2.64 -9.28 9.76
CA SER A 24 2.12 -8.38 10.77
C SER A 24 0.62 -8.59 11.01
N LEU A 25 -0.19 -7.59 10.65
CA LEU A 25 -1.65 -7.68 10.65
C LEU A 25 -2.13 -8.02 9.24
N TRP A 26 -1.59 -9.10 8.67
CA TRP A 26 -1.97 -9.63 7.35
C TRP A 26 -1.78 -8.64 6.18
N ASN A 27 -0.81 -7.73 6.28
CA ASN A 27 -0.68 -6.61 5.33
C ASN A 27 0.72 -6.44 4.71
N VAL A 28 1.77 -7.07 5.22
CA VAL A 28 3.13 -6.97 4.67
C VAL A 28 3.39 -8.05 3.62
N ASN A 29 2.51 -8.14 2.61
CA ASN A 29 2.44 -9.28 1.68
C ASN A 29 3.71 -9.48 0.83
N VAL A 30 4.42 -8.39 0.50
CA VAL A 30 5.65 -8.43 -0.29
C VAL A 30 6.92 -8.48 0.57
N GLY A 31 6.79 -8.60 1.89
CA GLY A 31 7.88 -8.61 2.86
C GLY A 31 8.43 -7.22 3.21
N TYR A 32 9.18 -7.16 4.30
CA TYR A 32 9.80 -5.95 4.82
C TYR A 32 11.02 -5.49 4.00
N GLY A 33 11.31 -4.19 4.07
CA GLY A 33 12.55 -3.60 3.52
C GLY A 33 12.57 -3.45 2.00
N ARG A 34 11.41 -3.31 1.35
CA ARG A 34 11.31 -3.05 -0.10
C ARG A 34 11.62 -1.58 -0.40
N THR A 35 12.87 -1.28 -0.71
CA THR A 35 13.33 0.09 -1.03
C THR A 35 12.59 0.67 -2.23
N GLU A 36 12.25 -0.15 -3.23
CA GLU A 36 11.47 0.29 -4.40
C GLU A 36 10.14 0.98 -4.01
N LEU A 37 9.43 0.48 -2.98
CA LEU A 37 8.21 1.12 -2.50
C LEU A 37 8.48 2.46 -1.81
N ALA A 38 9.57 2.53 -1.04
CA ALA A 38 9.99 3.75 -0.38
C ALA A 38 10.42 4.83 -1.39
N ASP A 39 11.16 4.43 -2.42
CA ASP A 39 11.64 5.32 -3.48
C ASP A 39 10.46 5.85 -4.31
N ALA A 40 9.54 4.99 -4.74
CA ALA A 40 8.33 5.39 -5.46
C ALA A 40 7.47 6.37 -4.66
N ALA A 41 7.28 6.10 -3.36
CA ALA A 41 6.56 7.01 -2.47
C ALA A 41 7.29 8.35 -2.31
N ALA A 42 8.60 8.33 -2.08
CA ALA A 42 9.41 9.54 -1.92
C ALA A 42 9.37 10.42 -3.17
N ASP A 43 9.46 9.83 -4.36
CA ASP A 43 9.44 10.57 -5.62
C ASP A 43 8.05 11.16 -5.91
N GLN A 44 6.97 10.42 -5.62
CA GLN A 44 5.62 10.97 -5.70
C GLN A 44 5.41 12.11 -4.70
N MET A 45 5.87 11.97 -3.45
CA MET A 45 5.73 13.01 -2.43
C MET A 45 6.47 14.29 -2.80
N LYS A 46 7.68 14.19 -3.37
CA LYS A 46 8.44 15.37 -3.87
C LYS A 46 7.71 16.06 -5.04
N ARG A 47 7.07 15.27 -5.92
CA ARG A 47 6.41 15.79 -7.13
C ARG A 47 5.03 16.39 -6.83
N LEU A 48 4.20 15.66 -6.10
CA LEU A 48 2.85 16.05 -5.69
C LEU A 48 2.39 15.13 -4.55
N ALA A 49 2.59 15.57 -3.30
CA ALA A 49 2.21 14.80 -2.12
C ALA A 49 0.70 14.62 -1.96
N PHE A 50 -0.11 15.57 -2.42
CA PHE A 50 -1.57 15.49 -2.33
C PHE A 50 -2.25 16.35 -3.39
N SER A 51 -3.35 15.84 -3.93
CA SER A 51 -4.38 16.59 -4.64
C SER A 51 -5.72 15.94 -4.34
N SER A 52 -6.79 16.74 -4.27
CA SER A 52 -8.15 16.20 -4.23
C SER A 52 -8.47 15.46 -5.54
N ALA A 53 -9.27 14.40 -5.43
CA ALA A 53 -9.86 13.67 -6.56
C ALA A 53 -11.33 14.09 -6.85
N TYR A 54 -11.80 15.16 -6.19
CA TYR A 54 -13.14 15.71 -6.43
C TYR A 54 -13.17 16.55 -7.70
N GLY A 55 -14.37 16.84 -8.21
CA GLY A 55 -14.55 17.76 -9.36
C GLY A 55 -13.93 17.26 -10.67
N GLY A 56 -13.72 15.95 -10.81
CA GLY A 56 -13.11 15.34 -11.99
C GLY A 56 -11.58 15.43 -12.02
N PHE A 57 -10.94 15.96 -10.97
CA PHE A 57 -9.48 15.93 -10.85
C PHE A 57 -8.98 14.54 -10.48
N SER A 58 -7.75 14.24 -10.88
CA SER A 58 -7.08 12.98 -10.53
C SER A 58 -5.56 13.14 -10.62
N THR A 59 -4.84 12.07 -10.31
CA THR A 59 -3.39 11.97 -10.48
C THR A 59 -3.07 10.76 -11.37
N ALA A 60 -1.95 10.82 -12.09
CA ALA A 60 -1.53 9.69 -12.94
C ALA A 60 -1.45 8.35 -12.16
N PRO A 61 -0.83 8.29 -10.95
CA PRO A 61 -0.83 7.05 -10.17
C PRO A 61 -2.22 6.57 -9.77
N GLY A 62 -3.15 7.47 -9.48
CA GLY A 62 -4.54 7.11 -9.16
C GLY A 62 -5.28 6.48 -10.34
N ILE A 63 -5.09 7.03 -11.54
CA ILE A 63 -5.67 6.49 -12.78
C ILE A 63 -5.04 5.13 -13.12
N GLU A 64 -3.72 5.04 -13.08
CA GLU A 64 -2.97 3.81 -13.39
C GLU A 64 -3.33 2.68 -12.41
N LEU A 65 -3.45 2.98 -11.12
CA LEU A 65 -3.87 2.00 -10.11
C LEU A 65 -5.31 1.53 -10.34
N ALA A 66 -6.25 2.44 -10.62
CA ALA A 66 -7.64 2.06 -10.90
C ALA A 66 -7.74 1.16 -12.15
N ALA A 67 -7.02 1.50 -13.22
CA ALA A 67 -6.94 0.66 -14.42
C ALA A 67 -6.35 -0.71 -14.11
N LYS A 68 -5.26 -0.76 -13.32
CA LYS A 68 -4.63 -2.04 -12.95
C LYS A 68 -5.53 -2.92 -12.09
N LEU A 69 -6.31 -2.33 -11.19
CA LEU A 69 -7.28 -3.04 -10.36
C LEU A 69 -8.41 -3.62 -11.22
N ALA A 70 -8.92 -2.88 -12.20
CA ALA A 70 -9.92 -3.39 -13.14
C ALA A 70 -9.42 -4.60 -13.95
N GLU A 71 -8.13 -4.66 -14.32
CA GLU A 71 -7.55 -5.83 -14.98
C GLU A 71 -7.49 -7.08 -14.09
N LEU A 72 -7.36 -6.89 -12.78
CA LEU A 72 -7.16 -7.97 -11.80
C LEU A 72 -8.46 -8.40 -11.11
N ALA A 73 -9.47 -7.52 -11.08
CA ALA A 73 -10.73 -7.76 -10.42
C ALA A 73 -11.55 -8.85 -11.15
N PRO A 74 -12.33 -9.65 -10.41
CA PRO A 74 -13.15 -10.69 -11.03
C PRO A 74 -14.36 -10.11 -11.77
N GLY A 75 -14.77 -10.78 -12.84
CA GLY A 75 -16.02 -10.47 -13.55
C GLY A 75 -15.97 -9.12 -14.28
N ASP A 76 -16.98 -8.28 -14.03
CA ASP A 76 -17.22 -6.97 -14.65
C ASP A 76 -16.94 -5.80 -13.68
N LEU A 77 -16.13 -6.04 -12.64
CA LEU A 77 -15.74 -5.01 -11.68
C LEU A 77 -14.67 -4.08 -12.27
N GLU A 78 -15.12 -2.98 -12.88
CA GLU A 78 -14.23 -2.04 -13.60
C GLU A 78 -13.99 -0.70 -12.87
N VAL A 79 -14.75 -0.41 -11.82
CA VAL A 79 -14.71 0.89 -11.12
C VAL A 79 -14.17 0.74 -9.70
N THR A 80 -13.18 1.56 -9.36
CA THR A 80 -12.59 1.62 -8.01
C THR A 80 -12.88 2.96 -7.34
N PHE A 81 -13.41 2.91 -6.12
CA PHE A 81 -13.43 4.04 -5.20
C PHE A 81 -12.39 3.80 -4.10
N PHE A 82 -11.47 4.75 -3.90
CA PHE A 82 -10.36 4.59 -2.95
C PHE A 82 -10.75 5.07 -1.55
N ALA A 83 -10.36 4.28 -0.54
CA ALA A 83 -10.44 4.61 0.89
C ALA A 83 -9.08 4.40 1.56
N SER A 84 -8.87 4.93 2.77
CA SER A 84 -7.58 4.84 3.46
C SER A 84 -7.40 3.54 4.24
N GLY A 85 -8.47 2.76 4.41
CA GLY A 85 -8.43 1.49 5.12
C GLY A 85 -9.71 0.67 4.95
N GLY A 86 -9.66 -0.58 5.42
CA GLY A 86 -10.77 -1.53 5.25
C GLY A 86 -12.06 -1.14 5.97
N ALA A 87 -11.98 -0.45 7.11
CA ALA A 87 -13.17 0.02 7.82
C ALA A 87 -13.92 1.10 7.02
N GLU A 88 -13.21 2.10 6.48
CA GLU A 88 -13.80 3.14 5.63
C GLU A 88 -14.37 2.56 4.34
N ALA A 89 -13.71 1.56 3.76
CA ALA A 89 -14.22 0.85 2.59
C ALA A 89 -15.54 0.12 2.89
N ASN A 90 -15.66 -0.51 4.06
CA ASN A 90 -16.91 -1.15 4.48
C ASN A 90 -18.04 -0.14 4.69
N ASP A 91 -17.75 1.02 5.29
CA ASP A 91 -18.77 2.07 5.49
C ASP A 91 -19.25 2.70 4.16
N THR A 92 -18.44 2.56 3.10
CA THR A 92 -18.76 3.06 1.75
C THR A 92 -19.61 2.07 0.93
N ALA A 93 -19.49 0.77 1.19
CA ALA A 93 -20.12 -0.32 0.42
C ALA A 93 -21.59 -0.57 0.78
#